data_AF-A0AAJ2BKF3-F1
#
_entry.id   AF-A0AAJ2BKF3-F1
#
_cell.length_a   1.000
_cell.length_b   1.000
_cell.length_c   1.000
_cell.angle_alpha   90.00
_cell.angle_beta   90.00
_cell.angle_gamma   90.00
#
_symmetry.space_group_name_H-M   'P 1'
#
loop_
_entity.id
_entity.type
_entity.pdbx_description
1 polymer ?
#
loop_
_entity_poly.entity_id
_entity_poly.type
_entity_poly.pdbx_seq_one_letter_code
_entity_poly.pdbx_strand_id
1 'polypeptide(L)'
;MAAVDYLRDQGLSVRRVGMRVVIGPKASITDDVRKYVKTHRLALLAELAANDGVERRCAWTVLVPGYQPFTMIGEPISQTEALADAGARWPGAEVDP
;
A
#
# COMPACT_ATOMS: atom_id res chain seq x y z
N MET A 1 5.19 19.94 8.75
CA MET A 1 3.82 19.38 8.70
C MET A 1 3.74 18.50 7.48
N ALA A 2 3.38 17.23 7.63
CA ALA A 2 3.28 16.31 6.51
C ALA A 2 2.07 16.69 5.63
N ALA A 3 2.09 16.34 4.34
CA ALA A 3 1.08 16.80 3.39
C ALA A 3 -0.29 16.18 3.68
N VAL A 4 -0.30 14.95 4.22
CA VAL A 4 -1.52 14.27 4.65
C VAL A 4 -2.08 14.91 5.92
N ASP A 5 -1.21 15.29 6.87
CA ASP A 5 -1.63 15.91 8.13
C ASP A 5 -2.37 17.23 7.90
N TYR A 6 -1.89 18.07 6.97
CA TYR A 6 -2.58 19.32 6.59
C TYR A 6 -4.04 19.10 6.17
N LEU A 7 -4.32 18.00 5.45
CA LEU A 7 -5.68 17.66 5.03
C LEU A 7 -6.49 17.06 6.18
N ARG A 8 -5.87 16.25 7.04
CA ARG A 8 -6.51 15.67 8.22
C ARG A 8 -6.92 16.74 9.24
N ASP A 9 -6.10 17.76 9.44
CA ASP A 9 -6.39 18.90 10.31
C ASP A 9 -7.61 19.71 9.85
N GLN A 10 -7.96 19.63 8.56
CA GLN A 10 -9.19 20.20 8.00
C GLN A 10 -10.40 19.25 8.11
N GLY A 11 -10.26 18.13 8.83
CA GLY A 11 -11.29 17.11 8.98
C GLY A 11 -11.48 16.24 7.75
N LEU A 12 -10.50 16.18 6.83
CA LEU A 12 -10.57 15.32 5.65
C LEU A 12 -9.92 13.97 5.94
N SER A 13 -10.63 12.91 5.57
CA SER A 13 -10.04 11.60 5.33
C SER A 13 -9.23 11.62 4.03
N VAL A 14 -8.04 11.02 4.06
CA VAL A 14 -7.15 10.92 2.92
C VAL A 14 -6.64 9.50 2.83
N ARG A 15 -6.80 8.85 1.67
CA ARG A 15 -6.33 7.49 1.43
C ARG A 15 -5.80 7.33 0.01
N ARG A 16 -4.90 6.38 -0.19
CA ARG A 16 -4.40 6.00 -1.51
C ARG A 16 -5.23 4.86 -2.08
N VAL A 17 -5.59 4.97 -3.36
CA VAL A 17 -6.20 3.88 -4.15
C VAL A 17 -5.44 3.77 -5.45
N GLY A 18 -4.62 2.73 -5.59
CA GLY A 18 -3.66 2.63 -6.70
C GLY A 18 -2.77 3.86 -6.73
N MET A 19 -2.77 4.59 -7.85
CA MET A 19 -2.02 5.84 -8.02
C MET A 19 -2.89 7.11 -7.80
N ARG A 20 -4.02 7.00 -7.08
CA ARG A 20 -4.94 8.11 -6.83
C ARG A 20 -4.99 8.45 -5.34
N VAL A 21 -5.01 9.74 -5.04
CA VAL A 21 -5.36 10.25 -3.70
C VAL A 21 -6.86 10.42 -3.66
N VAL A 22 -7.53 9.72 -2.75
CA VAL A 22 -8.97 9.83 -2.52
C VAL A 22 -9.18 10.59 -1.22
N ILE A 23 -9.98 11.66 -1.31
CA ILE A 23 -10.31 12.55 -0.20
C ILE A 23 -11.82 12.53 0.08
N GLY A 24 -12.20 12.72 1.34
CA GLY A 24 -13.58 12.82 1.77
C GLY A 24 -13.71 13.40 3.18
N PRO A 25 -14.92 13.77 3.63
CA PRO A 25 -16.20 13.67 2.93
C PRO A 25 -16.35 14.73 1.84
N LYS A 26 -17.17 14.45 0.81
CA LYS A 26 -17.32 15.31 -0.38
C LYS A 26 -17.75 16.74 -0.03
N ALA A 27 -18.57 16.90 1.00
CA ALA A 27 -19.08 18.18 1.47
C ALA A 27 -17.97 19.14 1.96
N SER A 28 -16.85 18.60 2.45
CA SER A 28 -15.72 19.38 2.96
C SER A 28 -14.65 19.66 1.90
N ILE A 29 -14.85 19.21 0.65
CA ILE A 29 -13.88 19.39 -0.44
C ILE A 29 -14.11 20.74 -1.13
N THR A 30 -13.36 21.76 -0.69
CA THR A 30 -13.32 23.08 -1.32
C THR A 30 -12.40 23.11 -2.54
N ASP A 31 -12.44 24.19 -3.32
CA ASP A 31 -11.53 24.37 -4.47
C ASP A 31 -10.06 24.52 -4.04
N ASP A 32 -9.82 25.10 -2.87
CA ASP A 32 -8.47 25.19 -2.29
C ASP A 32 -7.92 23.80 -1.93
N VAL A 33 -8.76 22.92 -1.37
CA VAL A 33 -8.38 21.52 -1.12
C VAL A 33 -8.05 20.82 -2.44
N ARG A 34 -8.84 21.03 -3.51
CA ARG A 34 -8.55 20.45 -4.83
C ARG A 34 -7.23 20.96 -5.39
N LYS A 35 -6.98 22.26 -5.29
CA LYS A 35 -5.73 22.89 -5.75
C LYS A 35 -4.53 22.35 -4.96
N TYR A 36 -4.65 22.25 -3.64
CA TYR A 36 -3.62 21.68 -2.78
C TYR A 36 -3.29 20.23 -3.17
N VAL A 37 -4.30 19.36 -3.27
CA VAL A 37 -4.11 17.96 -3.66
C VAL A 37 -3.48 17.83 -5.04
N LYS A 38 -3.85 18.69 -5.99
CA LYS A 38 -3.26 18.71 -7.33
C LYS A 38 -1.78 19.09 -7.28
N THR A 39 -1.42 20.13 -6.53
CA THR A 39 -0.04 20.61 -6.39
C THR A 39 0.85 19.61 -5.65
N HIS A 40 0.34 18.98 -4.59
CA HIS A 40 1.11 18.09 -3.72
C HIS A 40 0.90 16.59 -3.99
N ARG A 41 0.34 16.24 -5.15
CA ARG A 41 -0.09 14.87 -5.45
C ARG A 41 0.99 13.80 -5.22
N LEU A 42 2.22 14.04 -5.68
CA LEU A 42 3.31 13.06 -5.54
C LEU A 42 3.74 12.89 -4.08
N ALA A 43 3.84 14.00 -3.34
CA ALA A 43 4.17 13.97 -1.91
C ALA A 43 3.10 13.21 -1.12
N LEU A 44 1.81 13.50 -1.38
CA LEU A 44 0.69 12.78 -0.77
C LEU A 44 0.75 11.28 -1.08
N LEU A 45 1.01 10.90 -2.33
CA LEU A 45 1.10 9.49 -2.70
C LEU A 45 2.28 8.78 -2.05
N ALA A 46 3.44 9.44 -1.94
CA ALA A 46 4.63 8.89 -1.30
C ALA A 46 4.40 8.69 0.21
N GLU A 47 3.86 9.72 0.87
CA GLU A 47 3.56 9.67 2.30
C GLU A 47 2.49 8.62 2.63
N LEU A 48 1.44 8.53 1.81
CA LEU A 48 0.43 7.48 1.94
C LEU A 48 0.97 6.08 1.63
N ALA A 49 2.00 5.95 0.78
CA ALA A 49 2.66 4.68 0.52
C ALA A 49 3.49 4.22 1.72
N ALA A 50 4.25 5.16 2.30
CA ALA A 50 5.12 4.89 3.44
C ALA A 50 4.32 4.49 4.69
N ASN A 51 3.07 4.95 4.79
CA ASN A 51 2.17 4.71 5.92
C ASN A 51 0.93 3.89 5.53
N ASP A 52 1.03 3.01 4.53
CA ASP A 52 -0.11 2.20 4.06
C ASP A 52 -0.50 1.07 5.02
N GLY A 53 0.26 0.87 6.10
CA GLY A 53 0.03 -0.19 7.08
C GLY A 53 0.28 -1.60 6.53
N VAL A 54 0.83 -1.72 5.32
CA VAL A 54 1.14 -3.00 4.68
C VAL A 54 2.53 -3.41 5.10
N GLU A 55 2.62 -4.48 5.89
CA GLU A 55 3.89 -5.09 6.25
C GLU A 55 4.59 -5.61 5.00
N ARG A 56 5.88 -5.30 4.87
CA ARG A 56 6.75 -5.78 3.81
C ARG A 56 7.91 -6.54 4.44
N ARG A 57 8.11 -7.77 3.99
CA ARG A 57 9.19 -8.65 4.47
C ARG A 57 10.09 -9.05 3.32
N CYS A 58 11.38 -9.24 3.61
CA CYS A 58 12.35 -9.77 2.66
C CYS A 58 12.35 -11.30 2.60
N ALA A 59 11.60 -11.96 3.48
CA ALA A 59 11.54 -13.41 3.59
C ALA A 59 10.11 -13.86 3.90
N TRP A 60 9.65 -14.87 3.17
CA TRP A 60 8.31 -15.42 3.26
C TRP A 60 8.36 -16.94 3.29
N THR A 61 7.57 -17.59 4.14
CA THR A 61 7.44 -19.05 4.16
C THR A 61 6.45 -19.47 3.08
N VAL A 62 6.91 -20.28 2.13
CA VAL A 62 6.10 -20.78 1.00
C VAL A 62 5.68 -22.21 1.28
N LEU A 63 4.40 -22.49 1.02
CA LEU A 63 3.79 -23.79 1.13
C LEU A 63 3.45 -24.28 -0.28
N VAL A 64 4.08 -25.36 -0.73
CA VAL A 64 3.78 -25.98 -2.04
C VAL A 64 3.32 -27.41 -1.80
N PRO A 65 2.16 -27.84 -2.36
CA PRO A 65 1.70 -29.22 -2.21
C PRO A 65 2.77 -30.24 -2.63
N GLY A 66 3.10 -31.17 -1.73
CA GLY A 66 4.11 -32.21 -1.97
C GLY A 66 5.56 -31.82 -1.60
N TYR A 67 5.79 -30.60 -1.12
CA TYR A 67 7.10 -30.14 -0.65
C TYR A 67 7.04 -29.79 0.84
N GLN A 68 8.19 -29.89 1.53
CA GLN A 68 8.33 -29.30 2.85
C GLN A 68 8.29 -27.77 2.75
N PRO A 69 7.74 -27.04 3.74
CA PRO A 69 7.78 -25.58 3.76
C PRO A 69 9.21 -25.06 3.63
N PHE A 70 9.39 -24.00 2.84
CA PHE A 70 10.70 -23.38 2.64
C PHE A 70 10.57 -21.86 2.55
N THR A 71 11.68 -21.16 2.77
CA THR A 71 11.72 -19.69 2.75
C THR A 71 12.06 -19.18 1.36
N MET A 72 11.21 -18.30 0.83
CA MET A 72 11.50 -17.48 -0.33
C MET A 72 12.05 -16.13 0.13
N ILE A 73 13.27 -15.79 -0.32
CA ILE A 73 13.96 -14.53 0.00
C ILE A 73 13.88 -13.60 -1.22
N GLY A 74 13.64 -12.31 -0.99
CA GLY A 74 13.54 -11.30 -2.03
C GLY A 74 13.63 -9.87 -1.50
N GLU A 75 13.27 -8.91 -2.37
CA GLU A 75 13.08 -7.52 -1.95
C GLU A 75 11.95 -7.40 -0.91
N PRO A 76 11.87 -6.30 -0.14
CA PRO A 76 10.75 -6.07 0.77
C PRO A 76 9.43 -5.99 0.00
N ILE A 77 8.65 -7.06 0.07
CA ILE A 77 7.35 -7.17 -0.60
C ILE A 77 6.24 -7.51 0.40
N SER A 78 5.02 -7.12 0.06
CA SER A 78 3.82 -7.47 0.82
C SER A 78 3.47 -8.95 0.69
N GLN A 79 2.65 -9.46 1.60
CA GLN A 79 2.17 -10.85 1.54
C GLN A 79 1.48 -11.18 0.21
N THR A 80 0.67 -10.24 -0.32
CA THR A 80 -0.03 -10.42 -1.60
C THR A 80 0.94 -10.50 -2.78
N GLU A 81 1.99 -9.67 -2.77
CA GLU A 81 3.05 -9.74 -3.78
C GLU A 81 3.86 -11.04 -3.66
N ALA A 82 4.15 -11.49 -2.43
CA ALA A 82 4.80 -12.77 -2.19
C ALA A 82 3.97 -13.95 -2.69
N LEU A 83 2.65 -13.94 -2.44
CA LEU A 83 1.72 -14.95 -2.95
C LEU A 83 1.69 -14.98 -4.48
N ALA A 84 1.68 -13.82 -5.13
CA ALA A 84 1.71 -13.72 -6.59
C ALA A 84 3.03 -14.25 -7.16
N ASP A 85 4.16 -13.91 -6.55
CA ASP A 85 5.49 -14.39 -6.97
C ASP A 85 5.65 -15.91 -6.74
N ALA A 86 5.22 -16.41 -5.58
CA ALA A 86 5.21 -17.85 -5.28
C ALA A 86 4.32 -18.61 -6.27
N GLY A 87 3.10 -18.12 -6.55
CA GLY A 87 2.17 -18.73 -7.49
C GLY A 87 2.65 -18.74 -8.94
N ALA A 88 3.46 -17.74 -9.34
CA ALA A 88 4.08 -17.70 -10.68
C ALA A 88 5.18 -18.76 -10.86
N ARG A 89 5.87 -19.13 -9.77
CA ARG A 89 6.95 -20.14 -9.78
C ARG A 89 6.42 -21.55 -9.52
N TRP A 90 5.45 -21.67 -8.63
CA TRP A 90 4.85 -22.91 -8.18
C TRP A 90 3.32 -22.79 -8.17
N PRO A 91 2.63 -23.31 -9.19
CA PRO A 91 1.16 -23.27 -9.25
C PRO A 91 0.52 -23.91 -8.01
N GLY A 92 -0.37 -23.17 -7.34
CA GLY A 92 -1.03 -23.61 -6.11
C GLY A 92 -0.21 -23.41 -4.84
N ALA A 93 0.90 -22.66 -4.90
CA ALA A 93 1.63 -22.26 -3.71
C ALA A 93 0.86 -21.24 -2.87
N GLU A 94 1.01 -21.35 -1.56
CA GLU A 94 0.54 -20.38 -0.57
C GLU A 94 1.71 -19.75 0.18
N VAL A 95 1.44 -18.67 0.91
CA VAL A 95 2.44 -17.93 1.68
C VAL A 95 1.91 -17.66 3.08
N ASP A 96 2.65 -18.10 4.09
CA ASP A 96 2.31 -17.91 5.51
C ASP A 96 2.50 -16.42 5.92
N PRO A 97 1.55 -15.80 6.65
CA PRO A 97 1.62 -14.41 7.10
C PRO A 97 2.73 -14.05 8.09
#